data_AF-A0A822ETK2-F1
#
_entry.id   AF-A0A822ETK2-F1
#
_cell.length_a   1.000
_cell.length_b   1.000
_cell.length_c   1.000
_cell.angle_alpha   90.00
_cell.angle_beta   90.00
_cell.angle_gamma   90.00
#
_symmetry.space_group_name_H-M   'P 1'
#
loop_
_entity.id
_entity.type
_entity.pdbx_description
1 polymer ?
#
loop_
_entity_poly.entity_id
_entity_poly.type
_entity_poly.pdbx_seq_one_letter_code
_entity_poly.pdbx_strand_id
1 'polypeptide(L)'
;RNKRDKPECTVNVGGVLNFEVEILATKCINDGSATTFSIYTHGLNDKMRLTVQTNCSCSCSKVPRQINSPKCSNHGIYECGVCTCAKGFYGRECECDTASPTIESKIERCKKPGSSDVCSGRGQCVCGRCKCEIATIEV
;
A
#
# COMPACT_ATOMS: atom_id res chain seq x y z
N ARG A 1 -7.69 3.41 -34.69
CA ARG A 1 -8.89 2.60 -35.04
C ARG A 1 -8.74 1.22 -34.38
N ASN A 2 -9.16 1.05 -33.13
CA ASN A 2 -9.08 -0.24 -32.44
C ASN A 2 -10.37 -1.03 -32.72
N LYS A 3 -10.31 -2.01 -33.63
CA LYS A 3 -11.32 -3.06 -33.69
C LYS A 3 -11.18 -3.87 -32.41
N ARG A 4 -12.16 -3.78 -31.52
CA ARG A 4 -12.33 -4.78 -30.46
C ARG A 4 -12.67 -6.08 -31.16
N ASP A 5 -11.83 -7.11 -31.03
CA ASP A 5 -12.15 -8.47 -31.45
C ASP A 5 -13.43 -8.88 -30.73
N LYS A 6 -14.55 -8.84 -31.46
CA LYS A 6 -15.79 -9.42 -31.00
C LYS A 6 -15.80 -10.84 -31.53
N PRO A 7 -16.00 -11.87 -30.68
CA PRO A 7 -16.19 -13.22 -31.19
C PRO A 7 -17.45 -13.23 -32.06
N GLU A 8 -17.27 -13.45 -33.36
CA GLU A 8 -18.35 -13.62 -34.33
C GLU A 8 -18.49 -15.11 -34.64
N CYS A 9 -19.70 -15.64 -34.54
CA CYS A 9 -19.97 -17.07 -34.72
C CYS A 9 -21.26 -17.26 -35.54
N THR A 10 -21.29 -18.29 -36.38
CA THR A 10 -22.50 -18.72 -37.09
C THR A 10 -23.11 -19.92 -36.37
N VAL A 11 -24.40 -19.82 -36.00
CA VAL A 11 -25.13 -20.91 -35.33
C VAL A 11 -26.39 -21.25 -36.13
N ASN A 12 -26.71 -22.55 -36.20
CA ASN A 12 -27.94 -23.02 -36.81
C ASN A 12 -29.12 -22.90 -35.81
N VAL A 13 -30.34 -22.88 -36.33
CA VAL A 13 -31.56 -22.87 -35.49
C VAL A 13 -31.56 -24.11 -34.58
N GLY A 14 -31.69 -23.89 -33.27
CA GLY A 14 -31.62 -24.94 -32.24
C GLY A 14 -30.20 -25.31 -31.78
N GLY A 15 -29.16 -24.70 -32.37
CA GLY A 15 -27.77 -24.87 -31.93
C GLY A 15 -27.47 -24.10 -30.65
N VAL A 16 -26.48 -24.59 -29.88
CA VAL A 16 -25.99 -23.96 -28.65
C VAL A 16 -24.56 -23.49 -28.87
N LEU A 17 -24.26 -22.25 -28.48
CA LEU A 17 -22.92 -21.67 -28.45
C LEU A 17 -22.50 -21.43 -27.00
N ASN A 18 -21.25 -21.78 -26.68
CA ASN A 18 -20.64 -21.53 -25.38
C ASN A 18 -19.55 -20.47 -25.54
N PHE A 19 -19.58 -19.44 -24.70
CA PHE A 19 -18.57 -18.39 -24.66
C PHE A 19 -17.85 -18.45 -23.31
N GLU A 20 -16.53 -18.46 -23.34
CA GLU A 20 -15.69 -18.31 -22.17
C GLU A 20 -15.17 -16.88 -22.12
N VAL A 21 -15.26 -16.25 -20.94
CA VAL A 21 -14.90 -14.84 -20.75
C VAL A 21 -13.92 -14.73 -19.60
N GLU A 22 -12.71 -14.27 -19.90
CA GLU A 22 -11.69 -13.97 -18.90
C GLU A 22 -11.63 -12.47 -18.61
N ILE A 23 -11.48 -12.09 -17.35
CA ILE A 23 -11.50 -10.70 -16.91
C ILE A 23 -10.27 -10.42 -16.07
N LEU A 24 -9.43 -9.53 -16.59
CA LEU A 24 -8.21 -9.09 -15.93
C LEU A 24 -8.34 -7.62 -15.51
N ALA A 25 -8.35 -7.38 -14.21
CA ALA A 25 -8.27 -6.03 -13.66
C ALA A 25 -6.80 -5.64 -13.48
N THR A 26 -6.28 -4.72 -14.31
CA THR A 26 -4.90 -4.21 -14.21
C THR A 26 -4.75 -3.06 -13.22
N LYS A 27 -5.87 -2.43 -12.84
CA LYS A 27 -5.99 -1.35 -11.86
C LYS A 27 -7.29 -1.51 -11.09
N CYS A 28 -7.39 -0.76 -9.99
CA CYS A 28 -8.63 -0.57 -9.27
C CYS A 28 -9.73 -0.02 -10.18
N ILE A 29 -10.82 -0.78 -10.30
CA ILE A 29 -11.99 -0.37 -11.07
C ILE A 29 -12.86 0.49 -10.15
N ASN A 30 -13.14 1.73 -10.56
CA ASN A 30 -13.98 2.68 -9.82
C ASN A 30 -13.62 2.77 -8.32
N ASP A 31 -12.31 2.87 -8.02
CA ASP A 31 -11.76 2.93 -6.67
C ASP A 31 -12.20 1.79 -5.74
N GLY A 32 -12.49 0.61 -6.32
CA GLY A 32 -12.95 -0.57 -5.59
C GLY A 32 -14.48 -0.69 -5.48
N SER A 33 -15.22 0.21 -6.13
CA SER A 33 -16.68 0.16 -6.19
C SER A 33 -17.16 -0.91 -7.19
N ALA A 34 -18.27 -1.56 -6.86
CA ALA A 34 -18.88 -2.56 -7.72
C ALA A 34 -19.29 -1.93 -9.06
N THR A 35 -18.85 -2.55 -10.15
CA THR A 35 -19.10 -2.08 -11.52
C THR A 35 -19.82 -3.16 -12.29
N THR A 36 -20.89 -2.79 -12.98
CA THR A 36 -21.68 -3.73 -13.77
C THR A 36 -21.38 -3.59 -15.26
N PHE A 37 -21.02 -4.71 -15.88
CA PHE A 37 -20.89 -4.86 -17.33
C PHE A 37 -22.06 -5.69 -17.85
N SER A 38 -22.38 -5.55 -19.13
CA SER A 38 -23.39 -6.39 -19.78
C SER A 38 -22.77 -7.07 -21.00
N ILE A 39 -22.89 -8.39 -21.04
CA ILE A 39 -22.52 -9.23 -22.17
C ILE A 39 -23.82 -9.65 -22.84
N TYR A 40 -23.93 -9.36 -24.12
CA TYR A 40 -25.15 -9.57 -24.88
C TYR A 40 -24.82 -9.82 -26.34
N THR A 41 -25.67 -10.60 -27.00
CA THR A 41 -25.63 -10.81 -28.43
C THR A 41 -26.50 -9.78 -29.12
N HIS A 42 -26.03 -9.23 -30.23
CA HIS A 42 -26.83 -8.29 -31.00
C HIS A 42 -28.06 -8.98 -31.58
N GLY A 43 -29.24 -8.37 -31.48
CA GLY A 43 -30.49 -8.92 -32.02
C GLY A 43 -31.27 -9.84 -31.06
N LEU A 44 -30.72 -10.17 -29.89
CA LEU A 44 -31.48 -10.78 -28.78
C LEU A 44 -31.70 -9.76 -27.66
N ASN A 45 -32.80 -9.94 -26.92
CA ASN A 45 -33.12 -9.09 -25.77
C ASN A 45 -32.36 -9.53 -24.50
N ASP A 46 -31.87 -10.75 -24.47
CA ASP A 46 -31.18 -11.31 -23.32
C ASP A 46 -29.82 -10.67 -23.11
N LYS A 47 -29.51 -10.38 -21.84
CA LYS A 47 -28.24 -9.78 -21.43
C LYS A 47 -27.77 -10.44 -20.15
N MET A 48 -26.54 -10.93 -20.16
CA MET A 48 -25.85 -11.35 -18.94
C MET A 48 -25.25 -10.13 -18.27
N ARG A 49 -25.62 -9.87 -17.02
CA ARG A 49 -25.04 -8.78 -16.21
C ARG A 49 -23.94 -9.34 -15.33
N LEU A 50 -22.77 -8.75 -15.40
CA LEU A 50 -21.63 -9.13 -14.60
C LEU A 50 -21.25 -7.99 -13.67
N THR A 51 -21.30 -8.24 -12.36
CA THR A 51 -20.85 -7.28 -11.35
C THR A 51 -19.46 -7.65 -10.87
N VAL A 52 -18.50 -6.78 -11.11
CA VAL A 52 -17.10 -6.94 -10.69
C VAL A 52 -16.78 -5.90 -9.63
N GLN A 53 -16.16 -6.33 -8.54
CA GLN A 53 -15.64 -5.45 -7.51
C GLN A 53 -14.15 -5.76 -7.30
N THR A 54 -13.31 -4.74 -7.34
CA THR A 54 -11.88 -4.89 -7.07
C THR A 54 -11.59 -4.58 -5.60
N ASN A 55 -10.76 -5.40 -4.95
CA ASN A 55 -10.36 -5.14 -3.57
C ASN A 55 -9.13 -4.22 -3.55
N CYS A 56 -9.38 -2.93 -3.37
CA CYS A 56 -8.36 -1.89 -3.41
C CYS A 56 -7.90 -1.40 -2.04
N SER A 57 -8.62 -1.79 -0.99
CA SER A 57 -8.35 -1.36 0.38
C SER A 57 -7.70 -2.47 1.19
N CYS A 58 -6.78 -2.11 2.07
CA CYS A 58 -6.24 -3.05 3.04
C CYS A 58 -7.26 -3.29 4.17
N SER A 59 -7.36 -4.53 4.67
CA SER A 59 -8.26 -4.85 5.78
C SER A 59 -8.01 -4.00 7.03
N CYS A 60 -6.76 -3.57 7.26
CA CYS A 60 -6.37 -2.69 8.36
C CYS A 60 -6.89 -1.25 8.22
N SER A 61 -7.18 -0.78 7.00
CA SER A 61 -7.73 0.56 6.75
C SER A 61 -9.18 0.69 7.19
N LYS A 62 -9.85 -0.43 7.51
CA LYS A 62 -11.18 -0.44 8.14
C LYS A 62 -11.14 -0.02 9.61
N VAL A 63 -9.98 -0.10 10.25
CA VAL A 63 -9.78 0.36 11.63
C VAL A 63 -9.61 1.88 11.60
N PRO A 64 -10.33 2.64 12.44
CA PRO A 64 -10.14 4.08 12.54
C PRO A 64 -8.68 4.44 12.81
N ARG A 65 -8.13 5.32 11.99
CA ARG A 65 -6.80 5.90 12.20
C ARG A 65 -6.72 6.56 13.58
N GLN A 66 -5.62 6.30 14.28
CA GLN A 66 -5.42 6.87 15.62
C GLN A 66 -4.66 8.19 15.48
N ILE A 67 -5.37 9.31 15.67
CA ILE A 67 -4.79 10.65 15.65
C ILE A 67 -3.96 10.84 16.94
N ASN A 68 -2.75 11.38 16.81
CA ASN A 68 -1.79 11.54 17.92
C ASN A 68 -1.59 10.23 18.68
N SER A 69 -1.39 9.13 17.95
CA SER A 69 -1.26 7.81 18.56
C SER A 69 -0.02 7.73 19.46
N PRO A 70 -0.10 7.08 20.64
CA PRO A 70 1.06 6.77 21.46
C PRO A 70 2.11 5.93 20.71
N LYS A 71 1.69 5.11 19.73
CA LYS A 71 2.59 4.34 18.85
C LYS A 71 3.44 5.22 17.92
N CYS A 72 3.02 6.47 17.73
CA CYS A 72 3.72 7.48 16.95
C CYS A 72 4.23 8.60 17.85
N SER A 73 4.64 8.27 19.08
CA SER A 73 5.14 9.23 20.08
C SER A 73 4.17 10.40 20.36
N ASN A 74 2.87 10.21 20.13
CA ASN A 74 1.84 11.25 20.15
C ASN A 74 2.05 12.40 19.13
N HIS A 75 2.93 12.20 18.14
CA HIS A 75 3.32 13.18 17.13
C HIS A 75 2.96 12.74 15.71
N GLY A 76 1.93 11.92 15.56
CA GLY A 76 1.50 11.43 14.25
C GLY A 76 0.20 10.65 14.26
N ILE A 77 -0.23 10.27 13.06
CA ILE A 77 -1.40 9.43 12.82
C ILE A 77 -0.91 7.99 12.61
N TYR A 78 -1.41 7.04 13.41
CA TYR A 78 -1.12 5.62 13.24
C TYR A 78 -2.21 4.96 12.39
N GLU A 79 -1.79 4.33 11.30
CA GLU A 79 -2.65 3.57 10.38
C GLU A 79 -1.90 2.36 9.83
N CYS A 80 -2.52 1.17 9.86
CA CYS A 80 -1.97 -0.05 9.24
C CYS A 80 -0.53 -0.42 9.65
N GLY A 81 -0.08 -0.06 10.85
CA GLY A 81 1.29 -0.35 11.31
C GLY A 81 2.32 0.72 11.00
N VAL A 82 1.90 1.83 10.37
CA VAL A 82 2.76 2.92 9.95
C VAL A 82 2.32 4.22 10.61
N CYS A 83 3.30 5.09 10.92
CA CYS A 83 3.07 6.42 11.43
C CYS A 83 3.24 7.47 10.33
N THR A 84 2.21 8.31 10.16
CA THR A 84 2.31 9.56 9.37
C THR A 84 2.58 10.70 10.34
N CYS A 85 3.81 11.20 10.35
CA CYS A 85 4.26 12.19 11.34
C CYS A 85 3.70 13.59 11.09
N ALA A 86 3.44 14.31 12.18
CA ALA A 86 3.09 15.70 12.16
C ALA A 86 4.28 16.56 11.69
N LYS A 87 3.98 17.79 11.24
CA LYS A 87 5.01 18.74 10.80
C LYS A 87 6.06 18.94 11.89
N GLY A 88 7.33 18.80 11.52
CA GLY A 88 8.47 18.96 12.42
C GLY A 88 8.92 17.67 13.10
N PHE A 89 8.19 16.56 12.93
CA PHE A 89 8.57 15.25 13.44
C PHE A 89 8.89 14.25 12.33
N TYR A 90 9.78 13.32 12.59
CA TYR A 90 10.17 12.26 11.68
C TYR A 90 10.65 11.03 12.46
N GLY A 91 10.97 9.96 11.73
CA GLY A 91 11.29 8.66 12.31
C GLY A 91 10.14 7.67 12.13
N ARG A 92 10.38 6.41 12.48
CA ARG A 92 9.40 5.33 12.26
C ARG A 92 8.18 5.50 13.17
N GLU A 93 8.39 6.07 14.34
CA GLU A 93 7.41 6.29 15.40
C GLU A 93 7.28 7.79 15.71
N CYS A 94 7.68 8.67 14.78
CA CYS A 94 7.70 10.13 14.95
C CYS A 94 8.47 10.59 16.19
N GLU A 95 9.52 9.85 16.53
CA GLU A 95 10.31 10.01 17.75
C GLU A 95 11.35 11.15 17.66
N CYS A 96 11.64 11.63 16.45
CA CYS A 96 12.62 12.68 16.21
C CYS A 96 11.95 14.02 15.91
N ASP A 97 12.41 15.09 16.57
CA ASP A 97 12.04 16.47 16.25
C ASP A 97 13.12 17.16 15.38
N THR A 98 12.68 17.97 14.43
CA THR A 98 13.48 18.85 13.56
C THR A 98 13.98 20.12 14.25
N ALA A 99 13.36 20.55 15.36
CA ALA A 99 13.83 21.68 16.17
C ALA A 99 15.07 21.33 17.02
N SER A 100 15.35 20.04 17.19
CA SER A 100 16.62 19.54 17.72
C SER A 100 17.74 19.73 16.70
N PRO A 101 19.03 19.76 17.11
CA PRO A 101 20.13 20.24 16.28
C PRO A 101 20.26 19.46 14.96
N THR A 102 20.87 20.09 13.94
CA THR A 102 20.88 19.65 12.53
C THR A 102 21.15 18.15 12.35
N ILE A 103 20.65 17.56 11.27
CA ILE A 103 20.80 16.12 10.97
C ILE A 103 22.28 15.68 11.06
N GLU A 104 23.20 16.50 10.56
CA GLU A 104 24.66 16.28 10.65
C GLU A 104 25.14 16.22 12.10
N SER A 105 24.68 17.14 12.96
CA SER A 105 25.01 17.13 14.39
C SER A 105 24.45 15.91 15.12
N LYS A 106 23.36 15.30 14.62
CA LYS A 106 22.78 14.09 15.21
C LYS A 106 23.60 12.86 14.83
N ILE A 107 24.07 12.75 13.59
CA ILE A 107 24.93 11.63 13.16
C ILE A 107 26.25 11.67 13.92
N GLU A 108 26.84 12.84 14.13
CA GLU A 108 28.09 12.97 14.90
C GLU A 108 27.95 12.51 16.36
N ARG A 109 26.76 12.67 16.98
CA ARG A 109 26.48 12.13 18.33
C ARG A 109 26.49 10.60 18.40
N CYS A 110 26.36 9.94 17.26
CA CYS A 110 26.39 8.48 17.14
C CYS A 110 27.79 7.95 16.79
N LYS A 111 28.79 8.82 16.64
CA LYS A 111 30.19 8.43 16.40
C LYS A 111 31.00 8.63 17.68
N LYS A 112 31.94 7.72 17.92
CA LYS A 112 32.95 7.91 18.98
C LYS A 112 33.98 8.95 18.50
N PRO A 113 34.54 9.81 19.38
CA PRO A 113 35.62 10.72 19.00
C PRO A 113 36.77 9.98 18.29
N GLY A 114 37.14 10.45 17.10
CA GLY A 114 38.18 9.84 16.26
C GLY A 114 37.76 8.60 15.46
N SER A 115 36.48 8.22 15.48
CA SER A 115 35.94 7.12 14.66
C SER A 115 35.03 7.64 13.55
N SER A 116 35.07 7.00 12.38
CA SER A 116 34.10 7.22 11.29
C SER A 116 32.82 6.42 11.47
N ASP A 117 32.86 5.37 12.29
CA ASP A 117 31.81 4.36 12.38
C ASP A 117 30.62 4.85 13.19
N VAL A 118 29.48 4.98 12.53
CA VAL A 118 28.21 5.30 13.16
C VAL A 118 27.74 4.09 13.97
N CYS A 119 27.48 4.29 15.27
CA CYS A 119 27.05 3.23 16.18
C CYS A 119 27.96 2.00 16.20
N SER A 120 29.26 2.21 15.95
CA SER A 120 30.27 1.14 15.85
C SER A 120 29.88 0.04 14.85
N GLY A 121 29.05 0.36 13.84
CA GLY A 121 28.55 -0.59 12.84
C GLY A 121 27.57 -1.64 13.38
N ARG A 122 27.05 -1.49 14.61
CA ARG A 122 26.18 -2.47 15.29
C ARG A 122 24.77 -1.96 15.52
N GLY A 123 24.33 -1.02 14.71
CA GLY A 123 23.00 -0.43 14.85
C GLY A 123 22.81 0.81 14.01
N GLN A 124 21.65 1.43 14.21
CA GLN A 124 21.22 2.60 13.46
C GLN A 124 21.26 3.84 14.36
N CYS A 125 21.72 4.96 13.81
CA CYS A 125 21.64 6.24 14.50
C CYS A 125 20.24 6.83 14.33
N VAL A 126 19.47 6.88 15.42
CA VAL A 126 18.09 7.40 15.45
C VAL A 126 18.07 8.61 16.38
N CYS A 127 17.72 9.78 15.83
CA CYS A 127 17.70 11.08 16.52
C CYS A 127 19.00 11.45 17.27
N GLY A 128 20.16 10.92 16.87
CA GLY A 128 21.43 11.13 17.58
C GLY A 128 21.66 10.20 18.76
N ARG A 129 20.96 9.07 18.81
CA ARG A 129 21.22 7.94 19.71
C ARG A 129 21.35 6.66 18.90
N CYS A 130 22.24 5.78 19.34
CA CYS A 130 22.40 4.49 18.70
C CYS A 130 21.31 3.50 19.15
N LYS A 131 20.52 3.04 18.19
CA LYS A 131 19.61 1.90 18.34
C LYS A 131 20.37 0.66 17.88
N CYS A 132 20.98 -0.04 18.85
CA CYS A 132 21.76 -1.24 18.59
C CYS A 132 20.86 -2.37 18.09
N GLU A 133 21.36 -3.13 17.12
CA GLU A 133 20.72 -4.37 16.70
C GLU A 133 20.92 -5.42 17.79
N ILE A 134 19.84 -6.08 18.19
CA ILE A 134 19.91 -7.22 19.09
C ILE A 134 20.35 -8.41 18.24
N ALA A 135 21.41 -9.11 18.63
CA ALA A 135 21.77 -10.37 18.01
C ALA A 135 20.63 -11.37 18.24
N THR A 136 19.79 -11.59 17.23
CA THR A 136 18.81 -12.67 17.25
C THR A 136 19.57 -13.98 17.08
N ILE A 137 19.74 -14.71 18.18
CA ILE A 137 20.11 -16.12 18.12
C ILE A 137 18.84 -16.84 17.65
N GLU A 138 18.82 -17.29 16.40
CA GLU A 138 17.82 -18.27 15.98
C GLU A 138 18.10 -19.55 16.76
N VAL A 139 17.11 -19.99 17.55
CA VAL A 139 17.12 -21.27 18.28
C VAL A 139 16.45 -22.32 17.42
#